data_AF-L0DMX8-F1
#
_entry.id   AF-L0DMX8-F1
#
_cell.length_a   1.000
_cell.length_b   1.000
_cell.length_c   1.000
_cell.angle_alpha   90.00
_cell.angle_beta   90.00
_cell.angle_gamma   90.00
#
_symmetry.space_group_name_H-M   'P 1'
#
loop_
_entity.id
_entity.type
_entity.pdbx_description
1 polymer ?
#
loop_
_entity_poly.entity_id
_entity_poly.type
_entity_poly.pdbx_seq_one_letter_code
_entity_poly.pdbx_strand_id
1 'polypeptide(L)'
;MRGTRERRTSLRIVQGVVVLAILALVSAVNGDDEDKKISDEAPAKKASSVERIPDPSYEPKRGDHAMVYGYYEETDRLYRVYGAKYNFVYRDYWKALEIKDSVGVDELRMGKNMEWIPQKTGVLVLEIEEHEAEDPRPDAAVVRIMDGPLKDQKLWVARFNVARLIENPNYVPPKPEREAKPAKTDKKAKEAAQQLNAAESYRQGKKYDSAKVWYERVIRDFADYPEAETARERLKTLPKK
;
A
#
# COMPACT_ATOMS: atom_id res chain seq x y z
N MET A 1 -7.25 26.71 -66.15
CA MET A 1 -6.50 27.46 -65.12
C MET A 1 -6.37 26.57 -63.88
N ARG A 2 -5.13 26.20 -63.53
CA ARG A 2 -4.79 25.41 -62.34
C ARG A 2 -4.76 26.33 -61.12
N GLY A 3 -5.30 25.88 -59.99
CA GLY A 3 -5.28 26.61 -58.73
C GLY A 3 -5.18 25.64 -57.55
N THR A 4 -3.98 25.07 -57.36
CA THR A 4 -3.56 24.43 -56.12
C THR A 4 -3.46 25.47 -55.00
N ARG A 5 -4.09 25.21 -53.85
CA ARG A 5 -3.75 25.88 -52.60
C ARG A 5 -3.80 24.89 -51.44
N GLU A 6 -2.61 24.42 -51.07
CA GLU A 6 -2.33 23.86 -49.76
C GLU A 6 -2.66 24.88 -48.67
N ARG A 7 -3.29 24.43 -47.59
CA ARG A 7 -3.13 25.02 -46.27
C ARG A 7 -2.91 23.90 -45.26
N ARG A 8 -1.63 23.72 -44.91
CA ARG A 8 -1.23 23.14 -43.63
C ARG A 8 -1.64 24.13 -42.55
N THR A 9 -2.44 23.67 -41.59
CA THR A 9 -2.61 24.36 -40.31
C THR A 9 -2.33 23.36 -39.22
N SER A 10 -1.20 23.59 -38.56
CA SER A 10 -0.71 22.94 -37.36
C SER A 10 -1.73 23.07 -36.23
N LEU A 11 -2.20 21.93 -35.70
CA LEU A 11 -2.97 21.92 -34.45
C LEU A 11 -2.02 21.62 -33.29
N ARG A 12 -1.91 22.60 -32.39
CA ARG A 12 -1.14 22.55 -31.16
C ARG A 12 -1.83 21.63 -30.16
N ILE A 13 -1.00 20.81 -29.52
CA ILE A 13 -1.26 20.11 -28.27
C ILE A 13 -1.79 21.10 -27.23
N VAL A 14 -2.99 20.85 -26.71
CA VAL A 14 -3.48 21.47 -25.47
C VAL A 14 -3.95 20.33 -24.59
N GLN A 15 -3.21 20.11 -23.50
CA GLN A 15 -3.59 19.24 -22.40
C GLN A 15 -4.92 19.72 -21.81
N GLY A 16 -5.92 18.83 -21.83
CA GLY A 16 -7.23 19.05 -21.24
C GLY A 16 -7.38 18.22 -19.98
N VAL A 17 -7.20 18.85 -18.83
CA VAL A 17 -7.59 18.37 -17.50
C VAL A 17 -9.10 18.10 -17.50
N VAL A 18 -9.51 16.86 -17.23
CA VAL A 18 -10.89 16.54 -16.86
C VAL A 18 -10.88 15.89 -15.47
N VAL A 19 -11.08 16.73 -14.48
CA VAL A 19 -11.46 16.35 -13.11
C VAL A 19 -12.96 16.09 -13.11
N LEU A 20 -13.38 14.90 -12.69
CA LEU A 20 -14.76 14.69 -12.21
C LEU A 20 -14.77 13.61 -11.13
N ALA A 21 -14.77 14.11 -9.89
CA ALA A 21 -14.94 13.37 -8.66
C ALA A 21 -16.31 12.68 -8.58
N ILE A 22 -16.33 11.43 -8.09
CA ILE A 22 -17.43 10.92 -7.25
C ILE A 22 -16.81 10.17 -6.07
N LEU A 23 -17.05 10.72 -4.89
CA LEU A 23 -16.72 10.19 -3.56
C LEU A 23 -17.69 9.06 -3.16
N ALA A 24 -17.10 8.00 -2.60
CA ALA A 24 -17.51 7.18 -1.46
C ALA A 24 -19.00 6.96 -1.12
N LEU A 25 -19.43 5.69 -1.04
CA LEU A 25 -20.28 5.19 0.06
C LEU A 25 -20.20 3.64 0.24
N VAL A 26 -19.63 3.23 1.39
CA VAL A 26 -20.03 2.16 2.36
C VAL A 26 -20.42 0.77 1.80
N SER A 27 -19.84 -0.37 2.19
CA SER A 27 -19.89 -1.02 3.51
C SER A 27 -18.99 -2.27 3.52
N ALA A 28 -18.10 -2.43 4.49
CA ALA A 28 -18.19 -3.46 5.54
C ALA A 28 -18.66 -4.86 5.09
N VAL A 29 -17.71 -5.75 4.79
CA VAL A 29 -17.87 -7.20 4.95
C VAL A 29 -16.68 -7.70 5.78
N ASN A 30 -16.99 -8.13 6.99
CA ASN A 30 -16.11 -8.91 7.85
C ASN A 30 -15.88 -10.27 7.21
N GLY A 31 -14.62 -10.65 7.05
CA GLY A 31 -14.20 -12.02 6.80
C GLY A 31 -13.01 -12.30 7.71
N ASP A 32 -13.28 -12.99 8.81
CA ASP A 32 -12.29 -13.72 9.59
C ASP A 32 -11.57 -14.70 8.66
N ASP A 33 -10.25 -14.62 8.56
CA ASP A 33 -9.43 -15.73 8.04
C ASP A 33 -8.04 -15.73 8.70
N GLU A 34 -7.92 -16.68 9.62
CA GLU A 34 -6.76 -17.45 10.06
C GLU A 34 -5.35 -16.83 10.01
N ASP A 35 -4.86 -16.52 11.22
CA ASP A 35 -3.45 -16.46 11.59
C ASP A 35 -2.72 -17.79 11.30
N LYS A 36 -2.09 -17.89 10.12
CA LYS A 36 -0.98 -18.83 9.90
C LYS A 36 0.34 -18.18 10.30
N LYS A 37 0.87 -18.63 11.44
CA LYS A 37 2.27 -18.46 11.85
C LYS A 37 3.20 -18.92 10.71
N ILE A 38 3.84 -17.96 10.04
CA ILE A 38 4.99 -18.20 9.18
C ILE A 38 6.25 -18.03 10.04
N SER A 39 7.10 -19.03 9.88
CA SER A 39 8.33 -19.36 10.59
C SER A 39 9.42 -18.29 10.56
N ASP A 40 10.31 -18.39 11.54
CA ASP A 40 11.60 -17.72 11.67
C ASP A 40 12.43 -17.77 10.37
N GLU A 41 12.38 -16.69 9.57
CA GLU A 41 13.37 -16.40 8.54
C GLU A 41 14.43 -15.44 9.11
N ALA A 42 15.70 -15.80 8.91
CA ALA A 42 16.85 -14.98 9.25
C ALA A 42 16.72 -13.56 8.66
N PRO A 43 17.22 -12.51 9.35
CA PRO A 43 17.09 -11.14 8.87
C PRO A 43 17.84 -10.98 7.54
N ALA A 44 17.10 -10.99 6.44
CA ALA A 44 17.60 -10.61 5.14
C ALA A 44 18.24 -9.23 5.27
N LYS A 45 19.52 -9.13 4.87
CA LYS A 45 20.22 -7.84 4.75
C LYS A 45 19.30 -6.89 3.99
N LYS A 46 18.82 -5.82 4.67
CA LYS A 46 18.03 -4.75 4.05
C LYS A 46 18.89 -4.13 2.95
N ALA A 47 18.78 -4.66 1.74
CA ALA A 47 19.24 -3.98 0.54
C ALA A 47 18.57 -2.61 0.57
N SER A 48 19.35 -1.53 0.51
CA SER A 48 18.79 -0.19 0.38
C SER A 48 17.97 -0.18 -0.91
N SER A 49 16.66 -0.35 -0.79
CA SER A 49 15.77 -0.42 -1.94
C SER A 49 15.68 0.98 -2.49
N VAL A 50 16.55 1.31 -3.45
CA VAL A 50 16.41 2.50 -4.29
C VAL A 50 14.97 2.48 -4.81
N GLU A 51 14.22 3.53 -4.49
CA GLU A 51 12.85 3.64 -4.98
C GLU A 51 12.89 3.73 -6.50
N ARG A 52 12.07 2.90 -7.15
CA ARG A 52 11.94 2.90 -8.60
C ARG A 52 10.56 3.36 -9.00
N ILE A 53 10.50 4.27 -9.95
CA ILE A 53 9.29 4.83 -10.53
C ILE A 53 9.18 4.43 -12.00
N PRO A 54 7.98 4.46 -12.62
CA PRO A 54 7.84 4.35 -14.06
C PRO A 54 8.65 5.44 -14.76
N ASP A 55 9.32 5.05 -15.83
CA ASP A 55 9.90 5.99 -16.77
C ASP A 55 8.77 6.71 -17.53
N PRO A 56 8.56 8.02 -17.31
CA PRO A 56 7.47 8.76 -17.96
C PRO A 56 7.67 8.90 -19.48
N SER A 57 8.88 8.64 -19.98
CA SER A 57 9.20 8.68 -21.41
C SER A 57 9.12 7.30 -22.09
N TYR A 58 8.88 6.25 -21.30
CA TYR A 58 8.84 4.89 -21.82
C TYR A 58 7.52 4.60 -22.53
N GLU A 59 7.64 4.16 -23.77
CA GLU A 59 6.51 3.75 -24.61
C GLU A 59 6.68 2.26 -24.95
N PRO A 60 5.76 1.37 -24.48
CA PRO A 60 5.90 -0.07 -24.69
C PRO A 60 5.92 -0.46 -26.17
N LYS A 61 6.85 -1.33 -26.55
CA LYS A 61 6.97 -1.89 -27.91
C LYS A 61 7.08 -3.41 -27.88
N ARG A 62 6.70 -4.06 -28.98
CA ARG A 62 6.87 -5.50 -29.17
C ARG A 62 8.33 -5.91 -28.95
N GLY A 63 8.54 -6.91 -28.11
CA GLY A 63 9.84 -7.45 -27.72
C GLY A 63 10.43 -6.83 -26.45
N ASP A 64 9.82 -5.77 -25.92
CA ASP A 64 10.32 -5.15 -24.69
C ASP A 64 10.11 -6.04 -23.47
N HIS A 65 11.12 -6.02 -22.59
CA HIS A 65 10.99 -6.51 -21.23
C HIS A 65 10.65 -5.32 -20.32
N ALA A 66 9.50 -5.39 -19.67
CA ALA A 66 8.94 -4.33 -18.86
C ALA A 66 8.34 -4.88 -17.56
N MET A 67 7.66 -4.04 -16.81
CA MET A 67 6.92 -4.41 -15.62
C MET A 67 5.48 -3.93 -15.70
N VAL A 68 4.57 -4.68 -15.09
CA VAL A 68 3.22 -4.18 -14.84
C VAL A 68 3.26 -3.18 -13.69
N TYR A 69 2.70 -2.01 -13.94
CA TYR A 69 2.64 -0.92 -12.98
C TYR A 69 1.29 -0.22 -13.07
N GLY A 70 0.63 0.01 -11.95
CA GLY A 70 -0.66 0.71 -11.88
C GLY A 70 -0.60 1.78 -10.81
N TYR A 71 -0.72 3.04 -11.22
CA TYR A 71 -0.59 4.19 -10.34
C TYR A 71 -1.73 5.18 -10.53
N TYR A 72 -2.25 5.68 -9.41
CA TYR A 72 -3.31 6.66 -9.38
C TYR A 72 -2.73 7.99 -8.90
N GLU A 73 -2.54 8.94 -9.83
CA GLU A 73 -1.87 10.21 -9.55
C GLU A 73 -2.48 10.97 -8.37
N GLU A 74 -3.80 10.99 -8.25
CA GLU A 74 -4.50 11.75 -7.21
C GLU A 74 -4.29 11.22 -5.79
N THR A 75 -4.02 9.93 -5.65
CA THR A 75 -3.95 9.28 -4.33
C THR A 75 -2.55 8.83 -3.95
N ASP A 76 -1.59 8.94 -4.86
CA ASP A 76 -0.23 8.39 -4.71
C ASP A 76 -0.27 6.91 -4.28
N ARG A 77 -1.29 6.18 -4.75
CA ARG A 77 -1.50 4.76 -4.42
C ARG A 77 -1.33 3.92 -5.65
N LEU A 78 -0.64 2.81 -5.46
CA LEU A 78 -0.65 1.70 -6.39
C LEU A 78 -2.03 1.04 -6.37
N TYR A 79 -2.65 0.88 -7.53
CA TYR A 79 -3.94 0.19 -7.64
C TYR A 79 -3.75 -1.19 -8.27
N ARG A 80 -4.79 -2.03 -8.23
CA ARG A 80 -4.74 -3.38 -8.81
C ARG A 80 -4.80 -3.32 -10.33
N VAL A 81 -3.80 -3.88 -11.02
CA VAL A 81 -3.86 -4.06 -12.46
C VAL A 81 -4.53 -5.39 -12.78
N TYR A 82 -5.46 -5.36 -13.71
CA TYR A 82 -6.10 -6.57 -14.23
C TYR A 82 -5.64 -6.83 -15.66
N GLY A 83 -5.38 -8.10 -15.97
CA GLY A 83 -5.14 -8.58 -17.32
C GLY A 83 -6.27 -9.48 -17.79
N ALA A 84 -6.80 -9.24 -18.98
CA ALA A 84 -7.82 -10.09 -19.57
C ALA A 84 -7.19 -11.26 -20.32
N LYS A 85 -7.77 -12.46 -20.25
CA LYS A 85 -7.32 -13.65 -21.00
C LYS A 85 -7.66 -13.60 -22.48
N TYR A 86 -8.59 -12.74 -22.87
CA TYR A 86 -9.08 -12.61 -24.24
C TYR A 86 -9.31 -11.14 -24.60
N ASN A 87 -9.08 -10.79 -25.86
CA ASN A 87 -9.31 -9.44 -26.38
C ASN A 87 -10.75 -8.95 -26.15
N PHE A 88 -11.78 -9.76 -26.44
CA PHE A 88 -13.16 -9.34 -26.25
C PHE A 88 -13.48 -8.98 -24.78
N VAL A 89 -12.90 -9.71 -23.82
CA VAL A 89 -13.06 -9.43 -22.38
C VAL A 89 -12.39 -8.11 -22.00
N TYR A 90 -11.21 -7.83 -22.56
CA TYR A 90 -10.54 -6.54 -22.40
C TYR A 90 -11.42 -5.40 -22.91
N ARG A 91 -11.98 -5.56 -24.11
CA ARG A 91 -12.86 -4.56 -24.74
C ARG A 91 -14.14 -4.33 -23.92
N ASP A 92 -14.77 -5.40 -23.45
CA ASP A 92 -15.99 -5.32 -22.65
C ASP A 92 -15.71 -4.66 -21.29
N TYR A 93 -14.55 -4.94 -20.68
CA TYR A 93 -14.12 -4.29 -19.43
C TYR A 93 -13.98 -2.78 -19.58
N TRP A 94 -13.31 -2.33 -20.64
CA TRP A 94 -13.14 -0.90 -20.90
C TRP A 94 -14.45 -0.22 -21.30
N LYS A 95 -15.32 -0.90 -22.05
CA LYS A 95 -16.66 -0.41 -22.35
C LYS A 95 -17.49 -0.24 -21.08
N ALA A 96 -17.42 -1.19 -20.15
CA ALA A 96 -18.12 -1.10 -18.86
C ALA A 96 -17.61 0.07 -18.02
N LEU A 97 -16.29 0.31 -17.98
CA LEU A 97 -15.70 1.49 -17.33
C LEU A 97 -16.17 2.80 -17.98
N GLU A 98 -16.19 2.87 -19.31
CA GLU A 98 -16.60 4.04 -20.11
C GLU A 98 -18.05 4.46 -19.78
N ILE A 99 -18.97 3.50 -19.71
CA ILE A 99 -20.38 3.76 -19.39
C ILE A 99 -20.68 3.78 -17.89
N LYS A 100 -19.65 3.67 -17.04
CA LYS A 100 -19.76 3.60 -15.57
C LYS A 100 -20.65 2.46 -15.07
N ASP A 101 -20.66 1.33 -15.77
CA ASP A 101 -21.36 0.12 -15.37
C ASP A 101 -20.53 -0.65 -14.32
N SER A 102 -20.73 -0.30 -13.04
CA SER A 102 -20.01 -0.93 -11.93
C SER A 102 -20.32 -2.42 -11.81
N VAL A 103 -21.55 -2.85 -12.13
CA VAL A 103 -21.96 -4.26 -12.04
C VAL A 103 -21.24 -5.07 -13.12
N GLY A 104 -21.23 -4.60 -14.36
CA GLY A 104 -20.50 -5.25 -15.46
C GLY A 104 -19.00 -5.32 -15.20
N VAL A 105 -18.41 -4.26 -14.62
CA VAL A 105 -16.99 -4.28 -14.19
C VAL A 105 -16.73 -5.36 -13.15
N ASP A 106 -17.58 -5.48 -12.13
CA ASP A 106 -17.41 -6.46 -11.06
C ASP A 106 -17.65 -7.89 -11.56
N GLU A 107 -18.66 -8.11 -12.40
CA GLU A 107 -18.90 -9.41 -13.06
C GLU A 107 -17.68 -9.86 -13.88
N LEU A 108 -17.07 -8.95 -14.65
CA LEU A 108 -15.88 -9.24 -15.43
C LEU A 108 -14.67 -9.55 -14.54
N ARG A 109 -14.49 -8.82 -13.44
CA ARG A 109 -13.39 -9.03 -12.47
C ARG A 109 -13.54 -10.31 -11.65
N MET A 110 -14.75 -10.67 -11.28
CA MET A 110 -15.05 -11.90 -10.52
C MET A 110 -15.12 -13.13 -11.43
N GLY A 111 -15.28 -12.92 -12.74
CA GLY A 111 -15.21 -13.98 -13.74
C GLY A 111 -13.82 -14.59 -13.88
N LYS A 112 -13.74 -15.78 -14.48
CA LYS A 112 -12.46 -16.51 -14.69
C LYS A 112 -11.58 -15.95 -15.82
N ASN A 113 -12.03 -14.86 -16.46
CA ASN A 113 -11.42 -14.32 -17.68
C ASN A 113 -10.56 -13.07 -17.43
N MET A 114 -10.54 -12.57 -16.19
CA MET A 114 -9.69 -11.49 -15.74
C MET A 114 -8.78 -12.03 -14.64
N GLU A 115 -7.51 -11.64 -14.67
CA GLU A 115 -6.54 -12.01 -13.66
C GLU A 115 -6.00 -10.75 -13.00
N TRP A 116 -5.89 -10.77 -11.67
CA TRP A 116 -5.17 -9.73 -10.95
C TRP A 116 -3.66 -9.97 -11.11
N ILE A 117 -2.97 -8.98 -11.67
CA ILE A 117 -1.52 -9.03 -11.86
C ILE A 117 -0.87 -8.25 -10.71
N PRO A 118 0.02 -8.88 -9.91
CA PRO A 118 0.78 -8.16 -8.90
C PRO A 118 1.59 -7.00 -9.50
N GLN A 119 1.68 -5.91 -8.75
CA GLN A 119 2.53 -4.78 -9.13
C GLN A 119 3.99 -5.22 -9.27
N LYS A 120 4.72 -4.61 -10.21
CA LYS A 120 6.13 -4.90 -10.51
C LYS A 120 6.38 -6.33 -11.03
N THR A 121 5.35 -7.05 -11.45
CA THR A 121 5.50 -8.32 -12.17
C THR A 121 6.18 -8.08 -13.50
N GLY A 122 7.20 -8.88 -13.83
CA GLY A 122 7.94 -8.80 -15.08
C GLY A 122 7.10 -9.30 -16.26
N VAL A 123 7.16 -8.58 -17.37
CA VAL A 123 6.41 -8.93 -18.59
C VAL A 123 7.27 -8.79 -19.84
N LEU A 124 7.01 -9.67 -20.81
CA LEU A 124 7.45 -9.53 -22.19
C LEU A 124 6.28 -8.98 -23.02
N VAL A 125 6.46 -7.83 -23.65
CA VAL A 125 5.46 -7.26 -24.57
C VAL A 125 5.48 -8.04 -25.87
N LEU A 126 4.39 -8.73 -26.19
CA LEU A 126 4.25 -9.52 -27.40
C LEU A 126 3.76 -8.69 -28.57
N GLU A 127 2.83 -7.77 -28.31
CA GLU A 127 2.14 -6.97 -29.33
C GLU A 127 1.49 -5.74 -28.67
N ILE A 128 1.29 -4.69 -29.45
CA ILE A 128 0.48 -3.53 -29.09
C ILE A 128 -0.72 -3.54 -30.02
N GLU A 129 -1.93 -3.61 -29.46
CA GLU A 129 -3.17 -3.53 -30.20
C GLU A 129 -3.77 -2.14 -30.01
N GLU A 130 -3.79 -1.37 -31.10
CA GLU A 130 -4.47 -0.07 -31.15
C GLU A 130 -5.97 -0.30 -31.35
N HIS A 131 -6.80 0.45 -30.63
CA HIS A 131 -8.24 0.36 -30.74
C HIS A 131 -8.80 1.68 -31.28
N GLU A 132 -9.55 1.62 -32.39
CA GLU A 132 -10.05 2.79 -33.16
C GLU A 132 -11.07 3.69 -32.42
N ALA A 133 -11.34 3.47 -31.13
CA ALA A 133 -12.43 4.15 -30.45
C ALA A 133 -12.01 5.49 -29.83
N GLU A 134 -12.97 6.43 -29.79
CA GLU A 134 -12.86 7.69 -29.08
C GLU A 134 -12.43 7.46 -27.62
N ASP A 135 -11.42 8.23 -27.21
CA ASP A 135 -10.92 8.39 -25.84
C ASP A 135 -12.08 8.31 -24.81
N PRO A 136 -12.09 7.34 -23.86
CA PRO A 136 -10.93 6.84 -23.13
C PRO A 136 -10.70 5.32 -23.19
N ARG A 137 -10.74 4.70 -24.37
CA ARG A 137 -10.30 3.29 -24.48
C ARG A 137 -8.79 3.21 -24.64
N PRO A 138 -8.04 2.67 -23.66
CA PRO A 138 -6.61 2.52 -23.82
C PRO A 138 -6.30 1.39 -24.79
N ASP A 139 -5.33 1.66 -25.67
CA ASP A 139 -4.60 0.63 -26.40
C ASP A 139 -4.24 -0.53 -25.46
N ALA A 140 -4.30 -1.75 -25.98
CA ALA A 140 -3.89 -2.92 -25.22
C ALA A 140 -2.42 -3.24 -25.49
N ALA A 141 -1.66 -3.48 -24.42
CA ALA A 141 -0.43 -4.23 -24.49
C ALA A 141 -0.76 -5.72 -24.28
N VAL A 142 -0.44 -6.54 -25.27
CA VAL A 142 -0.51 -7.98 -25.16
C VAL A 142 0.79 -8.46 -24.56
N VAL A 143 0.73 -9.02 -23.36
CA VAL A 143 1.92 -9.36 -22.57
C VAL A 143 1.99 -10.85 -22.24
N ARG A 144 3.21 -11.38 -22.13
CA ARG A 144 3.50 -12.64 -21.46
C ARG A 144 4.06 -12.36 -20.08
N ILE A 145 3.47 -12.94 -19.04
CA ILE A 145 3.97 -12.84 -17.68
C ILE A 145 5.26 -13.68 -17.53
N MET A 146 6.30 -13.10 -16.93
CA MET A 146 7.62 -13.74 -16.86
C MET A 146 7.87 -14.48 -15.53
N ASP A 147 7.16 -14.10 -14.47
CA ASP A 147 7.37 -14.58 -13.10
C ASP A 147 6.06 -14.69 -12.29
N GLY A 148 6.13 -15.39 -11.16
CA GLY A 148 5.00 -15.56 -10.26
C GLY A 148 3.93 -16.59 -10.70
N PRO A 149 2.76 -16.60 -10.05
CA PRO A 149 1.71 -17.60 -10.28
C PRO A 149 1.08 -17.56 -11.68
N LEU A 150 1.16 -16.42 -12.35
CA LEU A 150 0.61 -16.22 -13.69
C LEU A 150 1.67 -16.43 -14.79
N LYS A 151 2.86 -16.93 -14.45
CA LYS A 151 3.98 -17.11 -15.38
C LYS A 151 3.53 -17.83 -16.66
N ASP A 152 4.07 -17.36 -17.78
CA ASP A 152 3.84 -17.82 -19.14
C ASP A 152 2.42 -17.57 -19.70
N GLN A 153 1.50 -17.01 -18.91
CA GLN A 153 0.18 -16.63 -19.41
C GLN A 153 0.28 -15.41 -20.33
N LYS A 154 -0.52 -15.44 -21.40
CA LYS A 154 -0.76 -14.32 -22.32
C LYS A 154 -1.98 -13.54 -21.84
N LEU A 155 -1.81 -12.25 -21.56
CA LEU A 155 -2.87 -11.37 -21.07
C LEU A 155 -2.91 -10.05 -21.86
N TRP A 156 -4.09 -9.47 -21.98
CA TRP A 156 -4.31 -8.10 -22.47
C TRP A 156 -4.36 -7.16 -21.27
N VAL A 157 -3.44 -6.21 -21.23
CA VAL A 157 -3.31 -5.21 -20.18
C VAL A 157 -3.37 -3.84 -20.82
N ALA A 158 -3.89 -2.83 -20.12
CA ALA A 158 -3.86 -1.46 -20.63
C ALA A 158 -2.42 -1.03 -20.88
N ARG A 159 -2.15 -0.43 -22.05
CA ARG A 159 -0.81 -0.03 -22.47
C ARG A 159 -0.11 0.86 -21.45
N PHE A 160 -0.84 1.80 -20.85
CA PHE A 160 -0.30 2.70 -19.82
C PHE A 160 0.05 1.99 -18.49
N ASN A 161 -0.40 0.74 -18.29
CA ASN A 161 -0.04 -0.07 -17.14
C ASN A 161 1.22 -0.93 -17.36
N VAL A 162 1.89 -0.78 -18.50
CA VAL A 162 3.17 -1.43 -18.80
C VAL A 162 4.26 -0.37 -18.79
N ALA A 163 5.21 -0.49 -17.86
CA ALA A 163 6.24 0.50 -17.64
C ALA A 163 7.63 -0.12 -17.51
N ARG A 164 8.65 0.62 -17.94
CA ARG A 164 10.02 0.39 -17.49
C ARG A 164 10.21 1.12 -16.17
N LEU A 165 10.75 0.46 -15.16
CA LEU A 165 11.06 1.10 -13.89
C LEU A 165 12.49 1.68 -13.93
N ILE A 166 12.62 2.97 -13.66
CA ILE A 166 13.89 3.68 -13.49
C ILE A 166 14.10 4.04 -12.02
N GLU A 167 15.34 4.31 -11.65
CA GLU A 167 15.64 4.87 -10.33
C GLU A 167 14.96 6.25 -10.21
N ASN A 168 14.27 6.48 -9.10
CA ASN A 168 13.64 7.76 -8.85
C ASN A 168 14.73 8.84 -8.70
N PRO A 169 14.87 9.80 -9.64
CA PRO A 169 15.93 10.81 -9.57
C PRO A 169 15.76 11.75 -8.37
N ASN A 170 14.54 11.82 -7.83
CA ASN A 170 14.20 12.59 -6.64
C ASN A 170 14.23 11.74 -5.36
N TYR A 171 14.74 10.51 -5.43
CA TYR A 171 14.83 9.64 -4.27
C TYR A 171 15.77 10.27 -3.23
N VAL A 172 15.15 10.82 -2.19
CA VAL A 172 15.86 11.10 -0.94
C VAL A 172 15.77 9.81 -0.14
N PRO A 173 16.89 9.07 0.04
CA PRO A 173 16.85 7.88 0.87
C PRO A 173 16.23 8.26 2.22
N PRO A 174 15.29 7.47 2.75
CA PRO A 174 14.71 7.76 4.04
C PRO A 174 15.90 7.94 4.99
N LYS A 175 15.98 9.13 5.61
CA LYS A 175 17.01 9.43 6.60
C LYS A 175 17.03 8.22 7.52
N PRO A 176 18.17 7.52 7.68
CA PRO A 176 18.22 6.24 8.37
C PRO A 176 17.41 6.44 9.63
N GLU A 177 16.31 5.71 9.70
CA GLU A 177 15.34 5.81 10.78
C GLU A 177 16.20 5.83 12.03
N ARG A 178 16.32 7.02 12.66
CA ARG A 178 17.22 7.18 13.79
C ARG A 178 16.81 6.05 14.69
N GLU A 179 17.70 5.07 14.88
CA GLU A 179 17.42 3.83 15.61
C GLU A 179 16.46 4.20 16.70
N ALA A 180 15.24 3.69 16.61
CA ALA A 180 14.13 4.16 17.43
C ALA A 180 14.69 4.29 18.85
N LYS A 181 14.89 5.52 19.33
CA LYS A 181 15.32 5.71 20.71
C LYS A 181 14.30 4.91 21.51
N PRO A 182 14.70 3.93 22.32
CA PRO A 182 13.73 3.16 23.09
C PRO A 182 13.18 4.08 24.18
N ALA A 183 12.16 4.90 23.90
CA ALA A 183 11.69 5.87 24.89
C ALA A 183 10.30 6.47 24.60
N LYS A 184 9.29 5.65 24.32
CA LYS A 184 8.00 5.85 25.01
C LYS A 184 7.84 4.93 26.22
N THR A 185 8.72 3.92 26.35
CA THR A 185 8.82 2.98 27.47
C THR A 185 9.68 3.52 28.62
N ASP A 186 10.83 4.15 28.35
CA ASP A 186 11.74 4.62 29.41
C ASP A 186 11.16 5.67 30.36
N LYS A 187 10.36 6.63 29.85
CA LYS A 187 9.82 7.69 30.72
C LYS A 187 8.75 7.14 31.66
N LYS A 188 7.80 6.37 31.14
CA LYS A 188 6.75 5.76 31.96
C LYS A 188 7.29 4.67 32.89
N ALA A 189 8.28 3.88 32.46
CA ALA A 189 8.97 2.92 33.34
C ALA A 189 9.72 3.63 34.47
N LYS A 190 10.44 4.72 34.18
CA LYS A 190 11.10 5.55 35.21
C LYS A 190 10.10 6.19 36.16
N GLU A 191 8.96 6.67 35.66
CA GLU A 191 7.89 7.22 36.48
C GLU A 191 7.22 6.14 37.36
N ALA A 192 6.98 4.94 36.83
CA ALA A 192 6.45 3.80 37.59
C ALA A 192 7.39 3.41 38.74
N ALA A 193 8.69 3.27 38.43
CA ALA A 193 9.73 2.99 39.43
C ALA A 193 9.84 4.10 40.49
N GLN A 194 9.77 5.37 40.08
CA GLN A 194 9.82 6.50 41.01
C GLN A 194 8.61 6.52 41.96
N GLN A 195 7.41 6.24 41.45
CA GLN A 195 6.20 6.20 42.26
C GLN A 195 6.18 4.98 43.20
N LEU A 196 6.68 3.83 42.77
CA LEU A 196 6.86 2.66 43.63
C LEU A 196 7.85 2.95 44.77
N ASN A 197 9.01 3.56 44.46
CA ASN A 197 10.01 3.94 45.46
C ASN A 197 9.46 4.95 46.48
N ALA A 198 8.59 5.87 46.05
CA ALA A 198 7.89 6.77 46.95
C ALA A 198 6.96 6.00 47.91
N ALA A 199 6.18 5.05 47.39
CA ALA A 199 5.32 4.19 48.20
C ALA A 199 6.13 3.37 49.23
N GLU A 200 7.30 2.86 48.82
CA GLU A 200 8.21 2.12 49.71
C GLU A 200 8.79 3.00 50.81
N SER A 201 9.16 4.24 50.49
CA SER A 201 9.65 5.21 51.49
C SER A 201 8.61 5.50 52.57
N TYR A 202 7.34 5.67 52.19
CA TYR A 202 6.23 5.83 53.16
C TYR A 202 6.03 4.57 54.02
N ARG A 203 6.15 3.38 53.43
CA ARG A 203 6.06 2.10 54.15
C ARG A 203 7.19 1.97 55.18
N GLN A 204 8.43 2.25 54.79
CA GLN A 204 9.60 2.21 55.68
C GLN A 204 9.47 3.23 56.83
N GLY A 205 8.91 4.41 56.54
CA GLY A 205 8.57 5.42 57.54
C GLY A 205 7.35 5.11 58.42
N LYS A 206 6.80 3.88 58.36
CA LYS A 206 5.59 3.42 59.09
C LYS A 206 4.33 4.25 58.82
N LYS A 207 4.29 5.01 57.71
CA LYS A 207 3.13 5.80 57.26
C LYS A 207 2.28 4.96 56.31
N TYR A 208 1.64 3.92 56.86
CA TYR A 208 0.96 2.90 56.06
C TYR A 208 -0.25 3.42 55.28
N ASP A 209 -1.00 4.39 55.83
CA ASP A 209 -2.15 5.00 55.15
C ASP A 209 -1.70 5.75 53.88
N SER A 210 -0.57 6.46 53.95
CA SER A 210 0.02 7.13 52.79
C SER A 210 0.62 6.13 51.81
N ALA A 211 1.32 5.10 52.30
CA ALA A 211 1.91 4.07 51.45
C ALA A 211 0.84 3.36 50.60
N LYS A 212 -0.32 3.06 51.21
CA LYS A 212 -1.48 2.46 50.53
C LYS A 212 -1.93 3.28 49.31
N VAL A 213 -2.14 4.58 49.49
CA VAL A 213 -2.58 5.48 48.40
C VAL A 213 -1.59 5.49 47.24
N TRP A 214 -0.28 5.48 47.54
CA TRP A 214 0.75 5.46 46.50
C TRP A 214 0.85 4.11 45.78
N TYR A 215 0.73 2.98 46.48
CA TYR A 215 0.66 1.67 45.82
C TYR A 215 -0.57 1.56 44.91
N GLU A 216 -1.76 1.99 45.38
CA GLU A 216 -2.98 1.99 44.56
C GLU A 216 -2.83 2.85 43.30
N ARG A 217 -2.13 3.99 43.41
CA ARG A 217 -1.81 4.85 42.26
C ARG A 217 -0.91 4.16 41.24
N VAL A 218 0.14 3.47 41.69
CA VAL A 218 1.04 2.72 40.79
C VAL A 218 0.26 1.62 40.05
N ILE A 219 -0.62 0.91 40.74
CA ILE A 219 -1.44 -0.16 40.15
C ILE A 219 -2.40 0.39 39.09
N ARG A 220 -3.01 1.56 39.35
CA ARG A 220 -3.97 2.19 38.43
C ARG A 220 -3.28 2.80 37.21
N ASP A 221 -2.20 3.53 37.41
CA ASP A 221 -1.59 4.36 36.36
C ASP A 221 -0.58 3.55 35.50
N PHE A 222 -0.08 2.41 36.01
CA PHE A 222 0.95 1.58 35.36
C PHE A 222 0.60 0.08 35.37
N ALA A 223 -0.67 -0.27 35.13
CA ALA A 223 -1.18 -1.65 35.25
C ALA A 223 -0.39 -2.72 34.47
N ASP A 224 0.22 -2.34 33.34
CA ASP A 224 0.99 -3.24 32.45
C ASP A 224 2.49 -3.29 32.77
N TYR A 225 2.94 -2.62 33.85
CA TYR A 225 4.35 -2.54 34.25
C TYR A 225 4.66 -3.48 35.43
N PRO A 226 5.89 -4.03 35.52
CA PRO A 226 6.28 -4.93 36.61
C PRO A 226 6.17 -4.28 38.00
N GLU A 227 6.31 -2.96 38.09
CA GLU A 227 6.14 -2.19 39.32
C GLU A 227 4.71 -2.24 39.88
N ALA A 228 3.69 -2.38 39.02
CA ALA A 228 2.31 -2.54 39.48
C ALA A 228 2.08 -3.90 40.15
N GLU A 229 2.71 -4.96 39.66
CA GLU A 229 2.62 -6.27 40.31
C GLU A 229 3.33 -6.25 41.67
N THR A 230 4.52 -5.63 41.74
CA THR A 230 5.23 -5.40 43.01
C THR A 230 4.38 -4.59 43.99
N ALA A 231 3.69 -3.54 43.51
CA ALA A 231 2.78 -2.74 44.34
C ALA A 231 1.60 -3.57 44.89
N ARG A 232 1.01 -4.48 44.10
CA ARG A 232 -0.08 -5.37 44.54
C ARG A 232 0.36 -6.30 45.66
N GLU A 233 1.54 -6.88 45.53
CA GLU A 233 2.10 -7.75 46.57
C GLU A 233 2.36 -6.97 47.86
N ARG A 234 3.00 -5.80 47.77
CA ARG A 234 3.33 -4.97 48.94
C ARG A 234 2.07 -4.46 49.63
N LEU A 235 1.03 -4.10 48.89
CA LEU A 235 -0.25 -3.63 49.43
C LEU A 235 -0.92 -4.69 50.33
N LYS A 236 -0.81 -5.98 49.98
CA LYS A 236 -1.34 -7.10 50.80
C LYS A 236 -0.59 -7.27 52.12
N THR A 237 0.68 -6.87 52.17
CA THR A 237 1.55 -7.01 53.35
C THR A 237 1.49 -5.82 54.32
N LEU A 238 0.74 -4.77 53.99
CA LEU A 238 0.58 -3.63 54.89
C LEU A 238 -0.24 -4.04 56.13
N PRO A 239 0.19 -3.68 57.35
CA PRO A 239 -0.58 -3.95 58.55
C PRO A 239 -1.90 -3.19 58.50
N LYS A 240 -3.01 -3.91 58.67
CA LYS A 240 -4.32 -3.29 58.88
C LYS A 240 -4.31 -2.67 60.27
N LYS A 241 -4.63 -1.38 60.36
CA LYS A 241 -4.99 -0.75 61.64
C LYS A 241 -6.26 -1.38 62.17
#